data_AF-A0A353N4Z5-F1
#
_entry.id   AF-A0A353N4Z5-F1
#
_cell.length_a   1.000
_cell.length_b   1.000
_cell.length_c   1.000
_cell.angle_alpha   90.00
_cell.angle_beta   90.00
_cell.angle_gamma   90.00
#
_symmetry.space_group_name_H-M   'P 1'
#
loop_
_entity.id
_entity.type
_entity.pdbx_description
1 polymer ?
#
loop_
_entity_poly.entity_id
_entity_poly.type
_entity_poly.pdbx_seq_one_letter_code
_entity_poly.pdbx_strand_id
1 'polypeptide(L)' 'MKLRLNKYRVRNFRFSPSKGSLIIHTIQEGDTLYRLAEEYSTSVLTIFQNNPTLDPRQLIIGEQMIISS' A
#
# COMPACT_ATOMS: atom_id res chain seq x y z
N MET A 1 39.01 35.52 13.98
CA MET A 1 39.30 34.17 13.45
C MET A 1 37.97 33.44 13.26
N LYS A 2 37.61 33.11 12.01
CA LYS A 2 36.33 32.49 11.61
C LYS A 2 36.35 31.00 11.96
N LEU A 3 35.38 30.52 12.72
CA LEU A 3 35.00 29.12 12.71
C LEU A 3 33.49 29.05 12.46
N ARG A 4 33.13 28.74 11.21
CA ARG A 4 31.79 28.32 10.81
C ARG A 4 31.71 26.81 10.99
N LEU A 5 30.86 26.33 11.90
CA LEU A 5 30.47 24.92 11.96
C LEU A 5 28.99 24.83 11.57
N ASN A 6 28.75 24.58 10.29
CA ASN A 6 27.44 24.21 9.75
C ASN A 6 27.43 22.68 9.58
N LYS A 7 26.97 21.93 10.58
CA LYS A 7 27.00 20.45 10.53
C LYS A 7 25.65 19.75 10.66
N TYR A 8 24.56 20.50 10.58
CA TYR A 8 23.22 19.91 10.45
C TYR A 8 22.48 20.60 9.31
N ARG A 9 22.90 20.34 8.07
CA ARG A 9 21.96 20.34 6.95
C ARG A 9 20.96 19.23 7.27
N VAL A 10 19.90 19.58 7.98
CA VAL A 10 18.71 18.74 8.05
C VAL A 10 18.29 18.63 6.59
N ARG A 11 18.55 17.48 5.97
CA ARG A 11 17.90 17.16 4.70
C ARG A 11 16.44 17.26 5.04
N ASN A 12 15.73 18.22 4.44
CA ASN A 12 14.28 18.25 4.48
C ASN A 12 13.81 16.92 3.92
N PHE A 13 13.68 15.91 4.79
CA PHE A 13 12.86 14.76 4.52
C PHE A 13 11.44 15.34 4.47
N ARG A 14 11.05 15.79 3.28
CA ARG A 14 9.64 15.96 2.97
C ARG A 14 9.10 14.55 3.10
N PHE A 15 8.54 14.23 4.27
CA PHE A 15 7.48 13.23 4.34
C PHE A 15 6.38 13.79 3.44
N SER A 16 6.48 13.50 2.16
CA SER A 16 5.29 13.49 1.33
C SER A 16 4.55 12.26 1.82
N PRO A 17 3.39 12.36 2.51
CA PRO A 17 2.54 11.20 2.62
C PRO A 17 2.34 10.75 1.17
N SER A 18 2.94 9.62 0.80
CA SER A 18 2.65 9.00 -0.48
C SER A 18 1.14 8.84 -0.49
N LYS A 19 0.49 9.43 -1.50
CA LYS A 19 -0.94 9.28 -1.75
C LYS A 19 -1.20 7.78 -1.88
N GLY A 20 -1.57 7.17 -0.77
CA GLY A 20 -1.94 5.78 -0.62
C GLY A 20 -3.27 5.81 0.12
N SER A 21 -4.40 5.76 -0.59
CA SER A 21 -5.69 5.66 0.09
C SER A 21 -5.90 4.20 0.47
N LEU A 22 -6.20 3.94 1.74
CA LEU A 22 -6.61 2.61 2.19
C LEU A 22 -8.08 2.39 1.82
N ILE A 23 -8.33 1.33 1.07
CA ILE A 23 -9.65 0.92 0.61
C ILE A 23 -9.95 -0.45 1.23
N ILE A 24 -11.13 -0.60 1.80
CA ILE A 24 -11.66 -1.89 2.25
C ILE A 24 -12.55 -2.41 1.12
N HIS A 25 -12.09 -3.46 0.45
CA HIS A 25 -12.83 -4.14 -0.59
C HIS A 25 -13.50 -5.39 -0.01
N THR A 26 -14.77 -5.62 -0.33
CA THR A 26 -15.47 -6.86 0.03
C THR A 26 -15.47 -7.78 -1.17
N ILE A 27 -14.84 -8.95 -1.04
CA ILE A 27 -14.62 -9.91 -2.13
C ILE A 27 -15.96 -10.34 -2.72
N GLN A 28 -16.06 -10.30 -4.05
CA GLN A 28 -17.22 -10.67 -4.85
C GLN A 28 -16.92 -11.88 -5.75
N GLU A 29 -17.99 -12.46 -6.30
CA GLU A 29 -17.86 -13.54 -7.27
C GLU A 29 -17.08 -13.07 -8.51
N GLY A 30 -16.07 -13.84 -8.90
CA GLY A 30 -15.23 -13.53 -10.07
C GLY A 30 -14.04 -12.61 -9.79
N ASP A 31 -13.85 -12.18 -8.54
CA ASP A 31 -12.65 -11.45 -8.14
C ASP A 31 -11.40 -12.31 -8.26
N THR A 32 -10.32 -11.64 -8.67
CA THR A 32 -8.97 -12.20 -8.63
C THR A 32 -8.03 -11.10 -8.15
N LEU A 33 -6.95 -11.48 -7.45
CA LEU A 33 -5.95 -10.50 -7.01
C LEU A 33 -5.37 -9.70 -8.18
N TYR A 34 -5.26 -10.30 -9.37
CA TYR A 34 -4.78 -9.62 -10.57
C TYR A 34 -5.75 -8.52 -11.01
N ARG A 35 -7.05 -8.83 -11.16
CA ARG A 35 -8.06 -7.84 -11.58
C ARG A 35 -8.19 -6.71 -10.56
N LEU A 36 -8.18 -7.04 -9.26
CA LEU A 36 -8.23 -6.04 -8.20
C LEU A 36 -6.96 -5.16 -8.21
N ALA A 37 -5.79 -5.72 -8.46
CA ALA A 37 -4.56 -4.93 -8.58
C ALA A 37 -4.62 -3.94 -9.74
N GLU A 38 -5.11 -4.35 -10.91
CA GLU A 38 -5.31 -3.45 -12.05
C GLU A 38 -6.36 -2.38 -11.76
N GLU A 39 -7.52 -2.76 -11.20
CA GLU A 39 -8.63 -1.86 -10.89
C GLU A 39 -8.22 -0.75 -9.91
N TYR A 40 -7.53 -1.13 -8.83
CA TYR A 40 -7.08 -0.19 -7.81
C TYR A 40 -5.72 0.45 -8.11
N SER A 41 -5.17 0.23 -9.31
CA SER A 41 -3.86 0.76 -9.72
C SER A 41 -2.74 0.44 -8.72
N THR A 42 -2.75 -0.77 -8.19
CA THR A 42 -1.77 -1.27 -7.19
C THR A 42 -1.08 -2.53 -7.70
N SER A 43 -0.29 -3.18 -6.86
CA SER A 43 0.32 -4.47 -7.18
C SER A 43 -0.27 -5.61 -6.37
N VAL A 44 -0.31 -6.81 -6.94
CA VAL A 44 -0.69 -8.03 -6.21
C VAL A 44 0.17 -8.21 -4.95
N LEU A 45 1.46 -7.87 -5.03
CA LEU A 45 2.38 -7.92 -3.90
C LEU A 45 1.96 -6.95 -2.78
N THR A 46 1.53 -5.74 -3.12
CA THR A 46 1.03 -4.74 -2.15
C THR A 46 -0.24 -5.24 -1.48
N ILE A 47 -1.18 -5.82 -2.25
CA ILE A 47 -2.39 -6.43 -1.70
C ILE A 47 -2.02 -7.55 -0.73
N PHE A 48 -1.06 -8.42 -1.08
CA PHE A 48 -0.61 -9.50 -0.20
C PHE A 48 0.05 -8.98 1.09
N GLN A 49 0.91 -7.96 0.97
CA GLN A 49 1.58 -7.34 2.12
C GLN A 49 0.59 -6.71 3.11
N ASN A 50 -0.51 -6.17 2.60
CA ASN A 50 -1.57 -5.59 3.43
C ASN A 50 -2.45 -6.64 4.12
N ASN A 51 -2.49 -7.88 3.59
CA ASN A 51 -3.39 -8.93 4.06
C ASN A 51 -2.61 -10.24 4.33
N PRO A 52 -1.73 -10.29 5.34
CA PRO A 52 -0.85 -11.44 5.59
C PRO A 52 -1.58 -12.72 5.99
N THR A 53 -2.84 -12.62 6.42
CA THR A 53 -3.69 -13.76 6.78
C THR A 53 -4.54 -14.28 5.61
N LEU A 54 -4.54 -13.58 4.47
CA LEU A 54 -5.35 -13.94 3.32
C LEU A 54 -4.67 -15.04 2.52
N ASP A 55 -5.40 -16.12 2.22
CA ASP A 55 -4.94 -17.15 1.30
C ASP A 55 -5.23 -16.71 -0.16
N PRO A 56 -4.21 -16.38 -0.96
CA PRO A 56 -4.39 -15.93 -2.34
C PRO A 56 -5.01 -17.01 -3.25
N ARG A 57 -5.02 -18.28 -2.83
CA ARG A 57 -5.64 -19.40 -3.56
C ARG A 57 -7.10 -19.61 -3.19
N GLN A 58 -7.56 -19.01 -2.10
CA GLN A 58 -8.91 -19.17 -1.57
C GLN A 58 -9.48 -17.82 -1.17
N LEU A 59 -9.88 -17.03 -2.17
CA LEU A 59 -10.64 -15.81 -1.93
C LEU A 59 -12.07 -16.18 -1.49
N ILE A 60 -12.47 -15.74 -0.30
CA ILE A 60 -13.78 -16.04 0.27
C ILE A 60 -14.72 -14.87 -0.05
N ILE A 61 -15.80 -15.15 -0.79
CA ILE A 61 -16.82 -14.15 -1.11
C ILE A 61 -17.42 -13.60 0.20
N GLY A 62 -17.51 -12.27 0.30
CA GLY A 62 -17.99 -11.55 1.48
C GLY A 62 -16.90 -11.23 2.52
N GLU A 63 -15.68 -11.76 2.37
CA GLU A 63 -14.55 -11.37 3.22
C GLU A 63 -14.02 -9.98 2.83
N GLN A 64 -13.44 -9.27 3.80
CA GLN A 64 -12.85 -7.95 3.61
C GLN A 64 -11.34 -8.04 3.36
N MET A 65 -10.88 -7.26 2.39
CA MET A 65 -9.47 -7.14 2.01
C MET A 65 -9.05 -5.67 1.99
N ILE A 66 -7.83 -5.40 2.48
CA ILE A 66 -7.23 -4.07 2.48
C ILE A 66 -6.45 -3.85 1.17
N ILE A 67 -6.80 -2.82 0.43
CA ILE A 67 -6.13 -2.43 -0.81
C ILE A 67 -5.57 -1.01 -0.65
N SER A 68 -4.33 -0.79 -1.09
CA SER A 68 -3.70 0.54 -1.10
C SER A 68 -3.55 1.02 -2.54
N SER A 69 -4.14 2.18 -2.87
CA SER A 69 -4.05 2.87 -4.16
C SER A 69 -3.23 4.14 -4.04
#